data_AF-A0A151S0V4-F1
#
_entry.id   AF-A0A151S0V4-F1
#
_cell.length_a   1.000
_cell.length_b   1.000
_cell.length_c   1.000
_cell.angle_alpha   90.00
_cell.angle_beta   90.00
_cell.angle_gamma   90.00
#
_symmetry.space_group_name_H-M   'P 1'
#
loop_
_entity.id
_entity.type
_entity.pdbx_description
1 polymer ?
#
loop_
_entity_poly.entity_id
_entity_poly.type
_entity_poly.pdbx_seq_one_letter_code
_entity_poly.pdbx_strand_id
1 'polypeptide(L)'
;MVTGGSIANVICNMCTTSPKFGGKSLIDYDIALSSQPCMLLGVSLGVICNLVFPEWLITVLFAIFLAWSTSKTCKSGLLFWKAESEEMGKNGLEELEKGLLENESVEERKVLARVYKENNELKSIEVPLLVPQGKTKVKIPLLKLVVLLLIWFSFFSVYLLRGNRYGQGIISMEPCGVEYWILSSIQIPLAVVFTAWIVFRKESLRERTLIPELTDKKVPGLTRSKLVFPLMALLAGVLGGVFGIGGGMLISPLLLQFGIAPEVTSATCSFMVLFSSTMSALQYLLLGMEHVQAALILAIICFVASLIGLLVVQRTIREYGRASIIVFSVSIVMCVSNVLMTSFGAIKVWEAYESGEYMGFKLPC
;
A
#
# COMPACT_ATOMS: atom_id res chain seq x y z
N MET A 1 -12.25 9.58 -9.47
CA MET A 1 -11.95 8.15 -9.74
C MET A 1 -11.21 7.48 -8.59
N VAL A 2 -9.92 7.76 -8.38
CA VAL A 2 -9.08 7.09 -7.36
C VAL A 2 -9.70 7.11 -5.96
N THR A 3 -10.22 8.28 -5.55
CA THR A 3 -10.90 8.44 -4.25
C THR A 3 -12.08 7.47 -4.10
N GLY A 4 -12.96 7.36 -5.10
CA GLY A 4 -14.10 6.45 -5.07
C GLY A 4 -13.69 4.98 -4.93
N GLY A 5 -12.69 4.53 -5.69
CA GLY A 5 -12.19 3.16 -5.57
C GLY A 5 -11.55 2.88 -4.20
N SER A 6 -10.75 3.82 -3.68
CA SER A 6 -10.11 3.67 -2.36
C SER A 6 -11.13 3.65 -1.21
N ILE A 7 -12.20 4.45 -1.26
CA ILE A 7 -13.28 4.41 -0.26
C ILE A 7 -13.93 3.02 -0.26
N ALA A 8 -14.29 2.49 -1.44
CA ALA A 8 -14.88 1.15 -1.55
C ALA A 8 -13.98 0.08 -0.94
N ASN A 9 -12.68 0.11 -1.27
CA ASN A 9 -11.70 -0.85 -0.77
C ASN A 9 -11.51 -0.75 0.75
N VAL A 10 -11.41 0.46 1.30
CA VAL A 10 -11.27 0.65 2.74
C VAL A 10 -12.51 0.19 3.49
N ILE A 11 -13.71 0.56 3.03
CA ILE A 11 -14.97 0.10 3.64
C ILE A 11 -15.05 -1.43 3.63
N CYS A 12 -14.79 -2.06 2.49
CA CYS A 12 -14.85 -3.51 2.39
C CYS A 12 -13.78 -4.20 3.25
N ASN A 13 -12.53 -3.73 3.25
CA ASN A 13 -11.45 -4.29 4.07
C ASN A 13 -11.63 -4.02 5.57
N MET A 14 -12.37 -2.98 5.96
CA MET A 14 -12.77 -2.76 7.35
C MET A 14 -13.91 -3.70 7.77
N CYS A 15 -14.84 -3.98 6.87
CA CYS A 15 -15.95 -4.90 7.10
C CYS A 15 -15.54 -6.38 7.05
N THR A 16 -14.46 -6.70 6.33
CA THR A 16 -13.97 -8.08 6.18
C THR A 16 -12.81 -8.36 7.13
N THR A 17 -13.07 -9.19 8.13
CA THR A 17 -12.06 -9.76 9.02
C THR A 17 -11.61 -11.13 8.50
N SER A 18 -10.30 -11.32 8.36
CA SER A 18 -9.75 -12.61 7.94
C SER A 18 -9.62 -13.57 9.14
N PRO A 19 -10.19 -14.79 9.06
CA PRO A 19 -10.00 -15.80 10.10
C PRO A 19 -8.54 -16.28 10.22
N LYS A 20 -7.76 -16.24 9.12
CA LYS A 20 -6.31 -16.54 9.12
C LYS A 20 -5.49 -15.60 10.02
N PHE A 21 -5.99 -14.38 10.30
CA PHE A 21 -5.32 -13.38 11.14
C PHE A 21 -5.99 -13.17 12.51
N GLY A 22 -6.75 -14.17 12.99
CA GLY A 22 -7.38 -14.11 14.32
C GLY A 22 -8.44 -13.02 14.47
N GLY A 23 -9.12 -12.65 13.38
CA GLY A 23 -10.19 -11.64 13.40
C GLY A 23 -9.71 -10.19 13.54
N LYS A 24 -8.43 -9.91 13.30
CA LYS A 24 -7.87 -8.54 13.26
C LYS A 24 -8.15 -7.88 11.91
N SER A 25 -8.18 -6.55 11.89
CA SER A 25 -8.27 -5.76 10.65
C SER A 25 -7.04 -6.01 9.78
N LEU A 26 -7.23 -6.15 8.46
CA LEU A 26 -6.15 -6.35 7.48
C LEU A 26 -5.27 -5.11 7.30
N ILE A 27 -5.70 -3.95 7.77
CA ILE A 27 -4.97 -2.69 7.61
C ILE A 27 -3.87 -2.59 8.68
N ASP A 28 -2.61 -2.54 8.25
CA ASP A 28 -1.48 -2.25 9.12
C ASP A 28 -1.35 -0.74 9.33
N TYR A 29 -1.95 -0.25 10.40
CA TYR A 29 -1.91 1.17 10.76
C TYR A 29 -0.51 1.66 11.13
N ASP A 30 0.44 0.80 11.50
CA ASP A 30 1.81 1.22 11.85
C ASP A 30 2.64 1.51 10.59
N ILE A 31 2.48 0.68 9.56
CA ILE A 31 3.08 0.92 8.24
C ILE A 31 2.46 2.17 7.63
N ALA A 32 1.13 2.28 7.64
CA ALA A 32 0.43 3.46 7.11
C ALA A 32 0.86 4.75 7.83
N LEU A 33 0.88 4.75 9.17
CA LEU A 33 1.24 5.93 9.95
C LEU A 33 2.67 6.41 9.67
N SER A 34 3.64 5.48 9.63
CA SER A 34 5.04 5.84 9.37
C SER A 34 5.30 6.26 7.92
N SER A 35 4.50 5.76 6.98
CA SER A 35 4.70 5.98 5.54
C SER A 35 3.94 7.21 5.00
N GLN A 36 2.84 7.61 5.65
CA GLN A 36 1.94 8.65 5.14
C GLN A 36 2.60 10.03 4.94
N PRO A 37 3.37 10.60 5.88
CA PRO A 37 3.97 11.93 5.69
C PRO A 37 4.91 11.98 4.48
N CYS A 38 5.75 10.96 4.35
CA CYS A 38 6.68 10.81 3.23
C CYS A 38 5.95 10.56 1.91
N MET A 39 4.86 9.78 1.92
CA MET A 39 4.05 9.57 0.72
C MET A 39 3.41 10.87 0.23
N LEU A 40 2.82 11.67 1.13
CA LEU A 40 2.20 12.95 0.77
C LEU A 40 3.23 13.95 0.23
N LEU A 41 4.39 14.06 0.88
CA LEU A 41 5.51 14.85 0.38
C LEU A 41 5.94 14.39 -1.02
N GLY A 42 6.09 13.08 -1.22
CA GLY A 42 6.48 12.49 -2.49
C GLY A 42 5.49 12.84 -3.59
N VAL A 43 4.18 12.72 -3.32
CA VAL A 43 3.14 13.10 -4.29
C VAL A 43 3.25 14.58 -4.67
N SER A 44 3.51 15.47 -3.71
CA SER A 44 3.74 16.91 -4.00
C SER A 44 4.88 17.13 -4.99
N LEU A 45 6.03 16.53 -4.68
CA LEU A 45 7.24 16.65 -5.50
C LEU A 45 7.02 16.04 -6.87
N GLY A 46 6.34 14.88 -6.93
CA GLY A 46 6.02 14.20 -8.17
C GLY A 46 5.11 15.04 -9.08
N VAL A 47 4.12 15.73 -8.53
CA VAL A 47 3.26 16.64 -9.31
C VAL A 47 4.06 17.80 -9.88
N ILE A 48 5.02 18.37 -9.13
CA ILE A 48 5.91 19.41 -9.66
C ILE A 48 6.79 18.84 -10.77
N CYS A 49 7.37 17.66 -10.58
CA CYS A 49 8.16 16.99 -11.61
C CYS A 49 7.35 16.66 -12.87
N ASN A 50 6.06 16.28 -12.74
CA ASN A 50 5.16 16.05 -13.86
C ASN A 50 5.00 17.29 -14.75
N LEU A 51 5.03 18.49 -14.15
CA LEU A 51 4.93 19.75 -14.90
C LEU A 51 6.22 20.10 -15.65
N VAL A 52 7.37 19.74 -15.08
CA VAL A 52 8.70 20.09 -15.62
C VAL A 52 9.18 19.08 -16.65
N PHE A 53 8.89 17.80 -16.45
CA PHE A 53 9.38 16.73 -17.30
C PHE A 53 8.63 16.67 -18.63
N PRO A 54 9.35 16.45 -19.76
CA PRO A 54 8.71 16.26 -21.04
C PRO A 54 7.94 14.93 -21.08
N GLU A 55 6.92 14.87 -21.94
CA GLU A 55 6.01 13.73 -22.00
C GLU A 55 6.71 12.41 -22.37
N TRP A 56 7.69 12.46 -23.27
CA TRP A 56 8.50 11.28 -23.63
C TRP A 56 9.29 10.74 -22.44
N LEU A 57 9.77 11.61 -21.54
CA LEU A 57 10.53 11.17 -20.38
C LEU A 57 9.60 10.49 -19.37
N ILE A 58 8.42 11.07 -19.12
CA ILE A 58 7.42 10.50 -18.23
C ILE A 58 6.97 9.12 -18.73
N THR A 59 6.68 9.00 -20.03
CA THR A 59 6.23 7.73 -20.63
C THR A 59 7.32 6.66 -20.57
N VAL A 60 8.58 6.98 -20.89
CA VAL A 60 9.71 6.05 -20.79
C VAL A 60 9.95 5.63 -19.34
N LEU A 61 9.99 6.57 -18.39
CA LEU A 61 10.16 6.28 -16.96
C LEU A 61 9.03 5.37 -16.44
N PHE A 62 7.79 5.65 -16.87
CA PHE A 62 6.63 4.85 -16.48
C PHE A 62 6.70 3.43 -17.03
N ALA A 63 7.05 3.27 -18.31
CA ALA A 63 7.20 1.96 -18.95
C ALA A 63 8.31 1.13 -18.29
N ILE A 64 9.47 1.73 -18.01
CA ILE A 64 10.59 1.06 -17.32
C ILE A 64 10.14 0.62 -15.91
N PHE A 65 9.49 1.52 -15.17
CA PHE A 65 9.03 1.21 -13.82
C PHE A 65 7.99 0.08 -13.82
N LEU A 66 6.98 0.15 -14.69
CA LEU A 66 5.96 -0.89 -14.80
C LEU A 66 6.55 -2.23 -15.24
N ALA A 67 7.50 -2.25 -16.18
CA ALA A 67 8.19 -3.46 -16.59
C ALA A 67 8.99 -4.08 -15.43
N TRP A 68 9.77 -3.26 -14.72
CA TRP A 68 10.54 -3.70 -13.55
C TRP A 68 9.62 -4.24 -12.44
N SER A 69 8.57 -3.49 -12.10
CA SER A 69 7.60 -3.88 -11.09
C SER A 69 6.86 -5.15 -11.48
N THR A 70 6.40 -5.27 -12.73
CA THR A 70 5.69 -6.47 -13.21
C THR A 70 6.58 -7.70 -13.14
N SER A 71 7.86 -7.58 -13.56
CA SER A 71 8.83 -8.67 -13.45
C SER A 71 9.03 -9.11 -12.00
N LYS A 72 9.17 -8.15 -11.08
CA LYS A 72 9.33 -8.42 -9.65
C LYS A 72 8.09 -9.03 -9.00
N THR A 73 6.90 -8.52 -9.32
CA THR A 73 5.63 -9.04 -8.80
C THR A 73 5.37 -10.44 -9.32
N CYS A 74 5.63 -10.72 -10.60
CA CYS A 74 5.49 -12.06 -11.19
C CYS A 74 6.43 -13.08 -10.52
N LYS A 75 7.70 -12.72 -10.31
CA LYS A 75 8.66 -13.57 -9.56
C LYS A 75 8.17 -13.83 -8.14
N SER A 76 7.67 -12.81 -7.46
CA SER A 76 7.13 -12.95 -6.09
C SER A 76 5.87 -13.83 -6.08
N GLY A 77 4.99 -13.66 -7.06
CA GLY A 77 3.78 -14.48 -7.22
C GLY A 77 4.10 -15.95 -7.43
N LEU A 78 5.11 -16.27 -8.24
CA LEU A 78 5.62 -17.64 -8.41
C LEU A 78 6.20 -18.21 -7.11
N LEU A 79 6.93 -17.40 -6.34
CA LEU A 79 7.44 -17.81 -5.02
C LEU A 79 6.30 -18.12 -4.04
N PHE A 80 5.31 -17.24 -3.94
CA PHE A 80 4.12 -17.47 -3.09
C PHE A 80 3.33 -18.70 -3.54
N TRP A 81 3.15 -18.88 -4.85
CA TRP A 81 2.48 -20.07 -5.39
C TRP A 81 3.21 -21.36 -5.03
N LYS A 82 4.55 -21.36 -5.12
CA LYS A 82 5.36 -22.52 -4.75
C LYS A 82 5.26 -22.82 -3.25
N ALA A 83 5.37 -21.80 -2.41
CA ALA A 83 5.22 -21.95 -0.96
C ALA A 83 3.82 -22.48 -0.58
N GLU A 84 2.76 -21.92 -1.16
CA GLU A 84 1.38 -22.38 -0.94
C GLU A 84 1.16 -23.81 -1.46
N SER A 85 1.81 -24.19 -2.56
CA SER A 85 1.70 -25.55 -3.10
C SER A 85 2.39 -26.58 -2.20
N GLU A 86 3.54 -26.21 -1.59
CA GLU A 86 4.23 -27.06 -0.62
C GLU A 86 3.43 -27.22 0.68
N GLU A 87 2.78 -26.16 1.16
CA GLU A 87 1.94 -26.18 2.36
C GLU A 87 0.67 -27.02 2.16
N MET A 88 0.02 -26.91 0.99
CA MET A 88 -1.11 -27.77 0.62
C MET A 88 -0.68 -29.24 0.49
N GLY A 89 0.52 -29.51 -0.02
CA GLY A 89 1.08 -30.86 -0.10
C GLY A 89 1.32 -31.49 1.28
N LYS A 90 1.87 -30.72 2.23
CA LYS A 90 2.08 -31.15 3.62
C LYS A 90 0.76 -31.40 4.35
N ASN A 91 -0.20 -30.48 4.23
CA ASN A 91 -1.52 -30.64 4.85
C ASN A 91 -2.27 -31.85 4.29
N GLY A 92 -2.17 -32.10 2.98
CA GLY A 92 -2.75 -33.30 2.37
C GLY A 92 -2.08 -34.60 2.84
N LEU A 93 -0.77 -34.59 3.06
CA LEU A 93 -0.04 -35.72 3.64
C LEU A 93 -0.43 -35.94 5.12
N GLU A 94 -0.58 -34.87 5.91
CA GLU A 94 -1.05 -34.94 7.30
C GLU A 94 -2.53 -35.39 7.40
N GLU A 95 -3.40 -34.97 6.48
CA GLU A 95 -4.79 -35.47 6.41
C GLU A 95 -4.86 -36.93 6.00
N LEU A 96 -4.00 -37.36 5.06
CA LEU A 96 -3.88 -38.77 4.69
C LEU A 96 -3.36 -39.59 5.87
N GLU A 97 -2.34 -39.12 6.60
CA GLU A 97 -1.81 -39.77 7.80
C GLU A 97 -2.88 -39.86 8.90
N LYS A 98 -3.66 -38.80 9.13
CA LYS A 98 -4.80 -38.79 10.07
C LYS A 98 -5.93 -39.75 9.66
N GLY A 99 -6.26 -39.80 8.37
CA GLY A 99 -7.29 -40.71 7.84
C GLY A 99 -6.88 -42.18 7.89
N LEU A 100 -5.59 -42.47 7.73
CA LEU A 100 -5.04 -43.81 7.94
C LEU A 100 -5.06 -44.20 9.42
N LEU A 101 -4.74 -43.26 10.32
CA LEU A 101 -4.83 -43.44 11.78
C LEU A 101 -6.26 -43.65 12.31
N GLU A 102 -7.26 -43.10 11.63
CA GLU A 102 -8.67 -43.33 11.96
C GLU A 102 -9.17 -44.74 11.63
N ASN A 103 -8.52 -45.43 10.69
CA ASN A 103 -8.84 -46.80 10.28
C ASN A 103 -8.08 -47.88 11.07
N GLU A 104 -7.08 -47.51 11.87
CA GLU A 104 -6.31 -48.45 12.71
C GLU A 104 -7.04 -48.78 14.02
N SER A 105 -6.70 -49.96 14.58
CA SER A 105 -7.32 -50.49 15.79
C SER A 105 -7.15 -49.53 16.98
N VAL A 106 -8.14 -49.49 17.89
CA VAL A 106 -8.18 -48.57 19.05
C VAL A 106 -6.92 -48.67 19.93
N GLU A 107 -6.24 -49.82 19.92
CA GLU A 107 -5.07 -50.06 20.75
C GLU A 107 -3.76 -49.57 20.10
N GLU A 108 -3.62 -49.68 18.78
CA GLU A 108 -2.50 -49.08 18.02
C GLU A 108 -2.54 -47.54 18.09
N ARG A 109 -3.75 -46.97 18.05
CA ARG A 109 -3.98 -45.52 18.19
C ARG A 109 -3.44 -44.95 19.52
N LYS A 110 -3.57 -45.70 20.62
CA LYS A 110 -3.09 -45.30 21.97
C LYS A 110 -1.57 -45.43 22.13
N VAL A 111 -0.97 -46.42 21.46
CA VAL A 111 0.49 -46.62 21.47
C VAL A 111 1.15 -45.54 20.63
N LEU A 112 0.64 -45.26 19.42
CA LEU A 112 1.20 -44.23 18.55
C LEU A 112 0.99 -42.81 19.11
N ALA A 113 -0.16 -42.52 19.74
CA ALA A 113 -0.39 -41.24 20.41
C ALA A 113 0.57 -41.00 21.59
N ARG A 114 1.01 -42.05 22.29
CA ARG A 114 2.07 -41.95 23.32
C ARG A 114 3.43 -41.65 22.71
N VAL A 115 3.78 -42.32 21.61
CA VAL A 115 5.06 -42.11 20.89
C VAL A 115 5.13 -40.71 20.26
N TYR A 116 4.03 -40.20 19.68
CA TYR A 116 3.97 -38.84 19.15
C TYR A 116 4.07 -37.78 20.25
N LYS A 117 3.45 -38.02 21.41
CA LYS A 117 3.51 -37.10 22.55
C LYS A 117 4.92 -36.99 23.12
N GLU A 118 5.68 -38.08 23.12
CA GLU A 118 7.07 -38.12 23.59
C GLU A 118 8.04 -37.41 22.62
N ASN A 119 7.78 -37.48 21.30
CA ASN A 119 8.61 -36.79 20.30
C ASN A 119 8.33 -35.29 20.18
N ASN A 120 7.15 -34.81 20.57
CA ASN A 120 6.77 -33.40 20.43
C ASN A 120 7.27 -32.50 21.59
N GLU A 121 7.66 -33.10 22.72
CA GLU A 121 8.29 -32.39 23.86
C GLU A 121 9.71 -31.88 23.52
N LEU A 122 10.33 -32.33 22.40
CA LEU A 122 11.64 -31.85 21.94
C LEU A 122 11.57 -30.79 20.83
N LYS A 123 10.37 -30.43 20.35
CA LYS A 123 10.15 -29.44 19.28
C LYS A 123 9.17 -28.31 19.65
N SER A 124 8.76 -28.22 20.92
CA SER A 124 7.87 -27.18 21.44
C SER A 124 8.56 -25.82 21.60
N ILE A 125 8.94 -25.20 20.48
CA ILE A 125 8.89 -23.72 20.41
C ILE A 125 7.50 -23.40 19.83
N GLU A 126 6.59 -23.10 20.75
CA GLU A 126 5.17 -22.81 20.54
C GLU A 126 4.91 -21.88 19.34
N VAL A 127 4.21 -22.41 18.33
CA VAL A 127 3.25 -21.62 17.55
C VAL A 127 1.87 -21.97 18.13
N PRO A 128 1.18 -21.04 18.82
CA PRO A 128 -0.12 -21.33 19.38
C PRO A 128 -1.17 -21.34 18.26
N LEU A 129 -1.49 -22.55 17.79
CA LEU A 129 -2.67 -22.86 16.99
C LEU A 129 -3.90 -22.94 17.92
N LEU A 130 -5.00 -22.35 17.44
CA LEU A 130 -6.36 -22.38 18.00
C LEU A 130 -6.62 -21.46 19.21
N VAL A 131 -6.71 -20.16 18.92
CA VAL A 131 -7.48 -19.23 19.76
C VAL A 131 -8.98 -19.47 19.51
N PRO A 132 -9.81 -19.66 20.56
CA PRO A 132 -11.26 -19.83 20.42
C PRO A 132 -11.89 -18.61 19.72
N GLN A 133 -12.84 -18.86 18.81
CA GLN A 133 -13.65 -17.83 18.16
C GLN A 133 -14.49 -17.04 19.18
N GLY A 134 -13.90 -16.00 19.75
CA GLY A 134 -14.63 -14.87 20.32
C GLY A 134 -14.85 -13.83 19.24
N LYS A 135 -16.06 -13.24 19.18
CA LYS A 135 -16.34 -12.03 18.38
C LYS A 135 -15.45 -10.88 18.87
N THR A 136 -14.21 -10.82 18.43
CA THR A 136 -13.27 -9.76 18.79
C THR A 136 -13.72 -8.51 18.05
N LYS A 137 -14.40 -7.59 18.75
CA LYS A 137 -14.73 -6.27 18.23
C LYS A 137 -13.45 -5.65 17.65
N VAL A 138 -13.49 -5.26 16.38
CA VAL A 138 -12.41 -4.56 15.69
C VAL A 138 -12.11 -3.28 16.49
N LYS A 139 -11.10 -3.31 17.37
CA LYS A 139 -10.62 -2.10 18.04
C LYS A 139 -9.77 -1.34 17.03
N ILE A 140 -10.43 -0.48 16.26
CA ILE A 140 -9.74 0.51 15.43
C ILE A 140 -8.84 1.31 16.39
N PRO A 141 -7.53 1.44 16.12
CA PRO A 141 -6.65 2.24 16.96
C PRO A 141 -6.96 3.72 16.73
N LEU A 142 -8.02 4.22 17.38
CA LEU A 142 -8.58 5.55 17.18
C LEU A 142 -7.51 6.64 17.35
N LEU A 143 -6.58 6.46 18.29
CA LEU A 143 -5.43 7.36 18.44
C LEU A 143 -4.55 7.43 17.17
N LYS A 144 -4.24 6.29 16.53
CA LYS A 144 -3.44 6.26 15.29
C LYS A 144 -4.20 6.94 14.14
N LEU A 145 -5.52 6.74 14.06
CA LEU A 145 -6.37 7.39 13.07
C LEU A 145 -6.43 8.91 13.28
N VAL A 146 -6.56 9.37 14.52
CA VAL A 146 -6.53 10.81 14.86
C VAL A 146 -5.20 11.42 14.46
N VAL A 147 -4.07 10.76 14.73
CA VAL A 147 -2.75 11.26 14.29
C VAL A 147 -2.65 11.32 12.76
N LEU A 148 -3.17 10.31 12.06
CA LEU A 148 -3.15 10.28 10.60
C LEU A 148 -4.01 11.40 9.98
N LEU A 149 -5.18 11.67 10.58
CA LEU A 149 -6.03 12.80 10.20
C LEU A 149 -5.36 14.15 10.48
N LEU A 150 -4.61 14.26 11.58
CA LEU A 150 -3.84 15.47 11.90
C LEU A 150 -2.74 15.73 10.87
N ILE A 151 -1.97 14.70 10.49
CA ILE A 151 -0.98 14.78 9.41
C ILE A 151 -1.66 15.21 8.11
N TRP A 152 -2.76 14.54 7.75
CA TRP A 152 -3.52 14.84 6.55
C TRP A 152 -4.00 16.29 6.52
N PHE A 153 -4.60 16.78 7.61
CA PHE A 153 -5.10 18.15 7.71
C PHE A 153 -3.98 19.18 7.62
N SER A 154 -2.82 18.88 8.21
CA SER A 154 -1.64 19.73 8.15
C SER A 154 -1.11 19.88 6.72
N PHE A 155 -0.92 18.77 6.02
CA PHE A 155 -0.54 18.79 4.60
C PHE A 155 -1.61 19.44 3.72
N PHE A 156 -2.89 19.12 3.94
CA PHE A 156 -4.02 19.69 3.22
C PHE A 156 -4.09 21.22 3.37
N SER A 157 -3.86 21.74 4.57
CA SER A 157 -3.82 23.19 4.83
C SER A 157 -2.71 23.86 4.03
N VAL A 158 -1.51 23.29 4.02
CA VAL A 158 -0.39 23.81 3.20
C VAL A 158 -0.72 23.77 1.71
N TYR A 159 -1.36 22.70 1.24
CA TYR A 159 -1.75 22.57 -0.17
C TYR A 159 -2.86 23.53 -0.59
N LEU A 160 -3.83 23.79 0.29
CA LEU A 160 -4.86 24.80 0.05
C LEU A 160 -4.27 26.21 0.01
N LEU A 161 -3.33 26.51 0.91
CA LEU A 161 -2.64 27.80 0.94
C LEU A 161 -1.78 28.01 -0.31
N ARG A 162 -1.16 26.95 -0.85
CA ARG A 162 -0.36 27.01 -2.09
C ARG A 162 -1.21 27.35 -3.33
N GLY A 163 -2.49 26.99 -3.34
CA GLY A 163 -3.39 27.23 -4.49
C GLY A 163 -3.06 26.41 -5.74
N ASN A 164 -3.73 26.75 -6.85
CA ASN A 164 -3.52 26.14 -8.18
C ASN A 164 -2.50 26.94 -9.02
N ARG A 165 -1.98 26.32 -10.09
CA ARG A 165 -1.08 26.92 -11.08
C ARG A 165 -1.61 28.18 -11.77
N TYR A 166 -2.92 28.42 -11.70
CA TYR A 166 -3.60 29.56 -12.33
C TYR A 166 -3.82 30.74 -11.37
N GLY A 167 -3.18 30.74 -10.18
CA GLY A 167 -3.36 31.81 -9.18
C GLY A 167 -4.73 31.81 -8.49
N GLN A 168 -5.58 30.84 -8.81
CA GLN A 168 -6.82 30.56 -8.08
C GLN A 168 -6.45 29.81 -6.80
N GLY A 169 -6.64 30.49 -5.67
CA GLY A 169 -6.39 30.00 -4.33
C GLY A 169 -7.09 30.91 -3.32
N ILE A 170 -7.13 30.50 -2.05
CA ILE A 170 -7.67 31.34 -0.97
C ILE A 170 -6.86 32.64 -0.86
N ILE A 171 -5.56 32.57 -1.17
CA ILE A 171 -4.64 33.70 -1.26
C ILE A 171 -4.25 33.84 -2.73
N SER A 172 -4.53 35.00 -3.33
CA SER A 172 -4.12 35.29 -4.71
C SER A 172 -2.61 35.58 -4.70
N MET A 173 -1.82 34.53 -4.90
CA MET A 173 -0.36 34.63 -5.01
C MET A 173 0.04 34.57 -6.48
N GLU A 174 1.06 35.35 -6.85
CA GLU A 174 1.66 35.22 -8.17
C GLU A 174 2.21 33.80 -8.35
N PRO A 175 1.81 33.08 -9.42
CA PRO A 175 2.35 31.77 -9.70
C PRO A 175 3.87 31.91 -9.81
N CYS A 176 4.59 31.09 -9.05
CA CYS A 176 6.05 31.04 -9.03
C CYS A 176 6.81 32.16 -8.31
N GLY A 177 6.11 32.96 -7.50
CA GLY A 177 6.76 33.85 -6.55
C GLY A 177 7.56 33.12 -5.46
N VAL A 178 8.35 33.88 -4.71
CA VAL A 178 9.11 33.38 -3.54
C VAL A 178 8.18 32.71 -2.53
N GLU A 179 6.96 33.23 -2.35
CA GLU A 179 5.95 32.69 -1.43
C GLU A 179 5.49 31.27 -1.83
N TYR A 180 5.32 31.00 -3.13
CA TYR A 180 4.97 29.67 -3.64
C TYR A 180 6.04 28.63 -3.29
N TRP A 181 7.31 28.97 -3.51
CA TRP A 181 8.43 28.08 -3.20
C TRP A 181 8.65 27.89 -1.71
N ILE A 182 8.38 28.91 -0.88
CA ILE A 182 8.39 28.78 0.58
C ILE A 182 7.29 27.81 1.04
N LEU A 183 6.06 27.98 0.54
CA LEU A 183 4.92 27.08 0.86
C LEU A 183 5.10 25.67 0.32
N SER A 184 5.82 25.50 -0.79
CA SER A 184 6.20 24.17 -1.29
C SER A 184 7.28 23.55 -0.39
N SER A 185 8.28 24.34 0.00
CA SER A 185 9.41 23.91 0.82
C SER A 185 9.00 23.53 2.25
N ILE A 186 7.98 24.18 2.84
CA ILE A 186 7.49 23.89 4.20
C ILE A 186 6.97 22.45 4.37
N GLN A 187 6.63 21.76 3.28
CA GLN A 187 6.19 20.38 3.32
C GLN A 187 7.32 19.43 3.71
N ILE A 188 8.58 19.77 3.39
CA ILE A 188 9.76 18.97 3.75
C ILE A 188 9.98 18.94 5.27
N PRO A 189 10.15 20.07 5.98
CA PRO A 189 10.30 20.05 7.43
C PRO A 189 9.06 19.46 8.10
N LEU A 190 7.86 19.69 7.56
CA LEU A 190 6.64 19.07 8.08
C LEU A 190 6.69 17.53 8.01
N ALA A 191 7.08 16.97 6.87
CA ALA A 191 7.24 15.54 6.69
C ALA A 191 8.30 14.97 7.65
N VAL A 192 9.44 15.65 7.77
CA VAL A 192 10.54 15.24 8.65
C VAL A 192 10.12 15.27 10.11
N VAL A 193 9.46 16.33 10.58
CA VAL A 193 8.98 16.48 11.95
C VAL A 193 7.98 15.38 12.30
N PHE A 194 6.97 15.14 11.44
CA PHE A 194 6.00 14.07 11.69
C PHE A 194 6.64 12.69 11.69
N THR A 195 7.53 12.41 10.71
CA THR A 195 8.21 11.11 10.61
C THR A 195 9.11 10.87 11.82
N ALA A 196 9.91 11.87 12.21
CA ALA A 196 10.74 11.81 13.40
C ALA A 196 9.89 11.59 14.65
N TRP A 197 8.82 12.37 14.83
CA TRP A 197 7.92 12.25 15.98
C TRP A 197 7.28 10.86 16.08
N ILE A 198 6.84 10.28 14.95
CA ILE A 198 6.28 8.92 14.90
C ILE A 198 7.33 7.89 15.30
N VAL A 199 8.55 7.99 14.76
CA VAL A 199 9.65 7.06 15.07
C VAL A 199 10.03 7.16 16.55
N PHE A 200 10.19 8.37 17.10
CA PHE A 200 10.49 8.60 18.51
C PHE A 200 9.38 8.07 19.44
N ARG A 201 8.11 8.30 19.09
CA ARG A 201 6.96 7.78 19.85
C ARG A 201 6.93 6.25 19.84
N LYS A 202 7.20 5.62 18.70
CA LYS A 202 7.25 4.15 18.59
C LYS A 202 8.38 3.55 19.44
N GLU A 203 9.52 4.23 19.49
CA GLU A 203 10.67 3.84 20.32
C GLU A 203 10.37 3.95 21.81
N SER A 204 9.83 5.09 22.27
CA SER A 204 9.42 5.28 23.67
C SER A 204 8.37 4.26 24.15
N LEU A 205 7.46 3.84 23.27
CA LEU A 205 6.45 2.83 23.58
C LEU A 205 7.02 1.41 23.63
N ARG A 206 7.95 1.08 22.70
CA ARG A 206 8.66 -0.20 22.71
C ARG A 206 9.51 -0.35 23.98
N GLU A 207 10.16 0.72 24.40
CA GLU A 207 10.98 0.78 25.62
C GLU A 207 10.15 0.59 26.90
N ARG A 208 8.89 1.09 26.95
CA ARG A 208 7.97 0.85 28.07
C ARG A 208 7.35 -0.54 28.14
N THR A 209 7.34 -1.28 27.03
CA THR A 209 6.65 -2.59 26.94
C THR A 209 7.61 -3.76 27.16
N LEU A 210 8.91 -3.56 26.96
CA LEU A 210 9.94 -4.55 27.26
C LEU A 210 10.30 -4.50 28.75
N ILE A 211 9.69 -5.38 29.54
CA ILE A 211 10.21 -5.82 30.84
C ILE A 211 11.65 -6.32 30.61
N PRO A 212 12.62 -5.97 31.48
CA PRO A 212 14.04 -6.21 31.27
C PRO A 212 14.40 -7.68 31.55
N GLU A 213 13.92 -8.62 30.75
CA GLU A 213 14.45 -9.98 30.78
C GLU A 213 14.80 -10.45 29.37
N LEU A 214 16.08 -10.76 29.24
CA LEU A 214 16.84 -11.29 28.10
C LEU A 214 17.53 -10.29 27.17
N THR A 215 18.66 -9.80 27.70
CA THR A 215 20.00 -9.91 27.09
C THR A 215 20.19 -9.28 25.71
N ASP A 216 20.82 -8.10 25.75
CA ASP A 216 22.12 -7.87 25.11
C ASP A 216 22.41 -8.63 23.80
N LYS A 217 21.67 -8.28 22.75
CA LYS A 217 22.22 -8.23 21.39
C LYS A 217 21.74 -6.95 20.74
N LYS A 218 22.50 -5.88 20.96
CA LYS A 218 22.44 -4.68 20.12
C LYS A 218 22.99 -5.07 18.75
N VAL A 219 22.15 -5.66 17.90
CA VAL A 219 22.49 -5.96 16.51
C VAL A 219 22.80 -4.62 15.81
N PRO A 220 24.05 -4.38 15.40
CA PRO A 220 24.45 -3.13 14.76
C PRO A 220 23.87 -3.13 13.34
N GLY A 221 22.65 -2.61 13.19
CA GLY A 221 21.95 -2.56 11.90
C GLY A 221 20.53 -2.00 11.95
N LEU A 222 19.91 -1.88 13.12
CA LEU A 222 18.48 -1.53 13.27
C LEU A 222 18.14 -0.06 12.94
N THR A 223 19.12 0.84 12.87
CA THR A 223 18.90 2.22 12.38
C THR A 223 18.54 2.24 10.90
N ARG A 224 19.06 1.28 10.11
CA ARG A 224 18.78 1.18 8.67
C ARG A 224 17.38 0.67 8.36
N SER A 225 16.75 -0.09 9.26
CA SER A 225 15.39 -0.62 9.09
C SER A 225 14.27 0.37 9.48
N LYS A 226 14.55 1.40 10.29
CA LYS A 226 13.55 2.36 10.77
C LYS A 226 13.01 3.29 9.67
N LEU A 227 13.85 3.66 8.69
CA LEU A 227 13.52 4.62 7.63
C LEU A 227 13.15 3.97 6.28
N VAL A 228 13.12 2.64 6.20
CA VAL A 228 12.83 1.92 4.96
C VAL A 228 11.42 2.24 4.47
N PHE A 229 10.39 2.03 5.29
CA PHE A 229 9.01 2.28 4.87
C PHE A 229 8.74 3.74 4.49
N PRO A 230 9.16 4.74 5.28
CA PRO A 230 9.06 6.15 4.88
C PRO A 230 9.77 6.46 3.56
N LEU A 231 10.98 5.93 3.35
CA LEU A 231 11.74 6.19 2.12
C LEU A 231 11.08 5.53 0.89
N MET A 232 10.61 4.29 1.02
CA MET A 232 9.88 3.61 -0.04
C MET A 232 8.57 4.34 -0.37
N ALA A 233 7.89 4.86 0.66
CA ALA A 233 6.67 5.64 0.49
C ALA A 233 6.94 7.01 -0.17
N LEU A 234 8.07 7.65 0.14
CA LEU A 234 8.52 8.86 -0.55
C LEU A 234 8.74 8.58 -2.04
N LEU A 235 9.49 7.53 -2.38
CA LEU A 235 9.76 7.14 -3.76
C LEU A 235 8.46 6.77 -4.50
N ALA A 236 7.60 5.97 -3.88
CA ALA A 236 6.29 5.61 -4.43
C ALA A 236 5.40 6.86 -4.63
N GLY A 237 5.47 7.83 -3.71
CA GLY A 237 4.78 9.10 -3.81
C GLY A 237 5.29 9.95 -4.97
N VAL A 238 6.61 10.11 -5.11
CA VAL A 238 7.24 10.86 -6.21
C VAL A 238 6.85 10.25 -7.55
N LEU A 239 7.07 8.95 -7.72
CA LEU A 239 6.70 8.26 -8.95
C LEU A 239 5.19 8.31 -9.20
N GLY A 240 4.37 8.12 -8.17
CA GLY A 240 2.92 8.20 -8.27
C GLY A 240 2.38 9.58 -8.64
N GLY A 241 3.07 10.64 -8.19
CA GLY A 241 2.80 12.03 -8.57
C GLY A 241 3.27 12.33 -9.99
N VAL A 242 4.47 11.87 -10.39
CA VAL A 242 5.00 12.03 -11.76
C VAL A 242 4.07 11.37 -12.79
N PHE A 243 3.54 10.19 -12.47
CA PHE A 243 2.66 9.44 -13.38
C PHE A 243 1.18 9.82 -13.26
N GLY A 244 0.79 10.62 -12.25
CA GLY A 244 -0.60 11.01 -12.03
C GLY A 244 -1.54 9.89 -11.56
N ILE A 245 -1.01 8.72 -11.19
CA ILE A 245 -1.81 7.55 -10.76
C ILE A 245 -2.14 7.55 -9.26
N GLY A 246 -1.45 8.38 -8.47
CA GLY A 246 -1.49 8.34 -7.01
C GLY A 246 -0.69 7.15 -6.47
N GLY A 247 0.30 7.39 -5.59
CA GLY A 247 1.38 6.45 -5.22
C GLY A 247 1.00 5.07 -4.67
N GLY A 248 -0.29 4.77 -4.51
CA GLY A 248 -0.85 3.50 -4.07
C GLY A 248 -0.51 2.27 -4.86
N MET A 249 -0.61 2.37 -6.19
CA MET A 249 -0.29 1.26 -7.07
C MET A 249 1.20 0.92 -7.02
N LEU A 250 2.05 1.88 -6.65
CA LEU A 250 3.49 1.72 -6.61
C LEU A 250 3.99 1.23 -5.25
N ILE A 251 3.31 1.61 -4.17
CA ILE A 251 3.70 1.14 -2.83
C ILE A 251 3.37 -0.35 -2.60
N SER A 252 2.31 -0.88 -3.23
CA SER A 252 1.95 -2.29 -3.13
C SER A 252 3.09 -3.26 -3.50
N PRO A 253 3.67 -3.20 -4.72
CA PRO A 253 4.78 -4.09 -5.08
C PRO A 253 6.03 -3.87 -4.23
N LEU A 254 6.24 -2.65 -3.70
CA LEU A 254 7.36 -2.35 -2.82
C LEU A 254 7.18 -3.02 -1.45
N LEU A 255 5.98 -3.02 -0.87
CA LEU A 255 5.69 -3.68 0.41
C LEU A 255 5.75 -5.21 0.29
N LEU A 256 5.30 -5.78 -0.84
CA LEU A 256 5.44 -7.22 -1.11
C LEU A 256 6.92 -7.66 -1.14
N GLN A 257 7.82 -6.82 -1.67
CA GLN A 257 9.26 -7.11 -1.68
C GLN A 257 9.88 -7.17 -0.27
N PHE A 258 9.26 -6.53 0.72
CA PHE A 258 9.65 -6.62 2.12
C PHE A 258 9.00 -7.80 2.87
N GLY A 259 8.35 -8.71 2.14
CA GLY A 259 7.78 -9.94 2.70
C GLY A 259 6.47 -9.75 3.46
N ILE A 260 5.82 -8.60 3.31
CA ILE A 260 4.50 -8.37 3.91
C ILE A 260 3.45 -9.17 3.13
N ALA A 261 2.56 -9.84 3.85
CA ALA A 261 1.49 -10.64 3.25
C ALA A 261 0.66 -9.80 2.24
N PRO A 262 0.24 -10.40 1.11
CA PRO A 262 -0.49 -9.66 0.07
C PRO A 262 -1.83 -9.13 0.53
N GLU A 263 -2.53 -9.82 1.44
CA GLU A 263 -3.82 -9.33 1.97
C GLU A 263 -3.63 -8.05 2.81
N VAL A 264 -2.62 -8.03 3.67
CA VAL A 264 -2.29 -6.86 4.52
C VAL A 264 -1.77 -5.70 3.67
N THR A 265 -0.90 -6.01 2.70
CA THR A 265 -0.35 -5.02 1.78
C THR A 265 -1.47 -4.31 1.01
N SER A 266 -2.39 -5.07 0.41
CA SER A 266 -3.50 -4.52 -0.38
C SER A 266 -4.41 -3.60 0.45
N ALA A 267 -4.77 -4.04 1.67
CA ALA A 267 -5.61 -3.26 2.58
C ALA A 267 -4.91 -1.97 3.05
N THR A 268 -3.63 -2.09 3.44
CA THR A 268 -2.82 -0.95 3.90
C THR A 268 -2.60 0.07 2.79
N CYS A 269 -2.30 -0.38 1.56
CA CYS A 269 -2.16 0.49 0.41
C CYS A 269 -3.46 1.24 0.10
N SER A 270 -4.59 0.54 0.07
CA SER A 270 -5.91 1.16 -0.18
C SER A 270 -6.23 2.24 0.84
N PHE A 271 -5.89 2.00 2.11
CA PHE A 271 -6.04 2.97 3.19
C PHE A 271 -5.13 4.20 3.00
N MET A 272 -3.86 4.01 2.67
CA MET A 272 -2.94 5.14 2.41
C MET A 272 -3.39 5.97 1.19
N VAL A 273 -3.84 5.30 0.12
CA VAL A 273 -4.37 5.94 -1.10
C VAL A 273 -5.60 6.77 -0.80
N LEU A 274 -6.47 6.31 0.10
CA LEU A 274 -7.64 7.07 0.51
C LEU A 274 -7.23 8.47 0.98
N PHE A 275 -6.29 8.58 1.91
CA PHE A 275 -5.83 9.88 2.41
C PHE A 275 -5.20 10.75 1.32
N SER A 276 -4.31 10.19 0.49
CA SER A 276 -3.66 10.98 -0.56
C SER A 276 -4.66 11.44 -1.63
N SER A 277 -5.59 10.58 -2.04
CA SER A 277 -6.54 10.89 -3.10
C SER A 277 -7.71 11.76 -2.63
N THR A 278 -8.16 11.64 -1.38
CA THR A 278 -9.15 12.58 -0.80
C THR A 278 -8.56 13.97 -0.68
N MET A 279 -7.29 14.09 -0.29
CA MET A 279 -6.58 15.36 -0.21
C MET A 279 -6.56 16.08 -1.56
N SER A 280 -6.09 15.41 -2.61
CA SER A 280 -6.06 16.00 -3.96
C SER A 280 -7.46 16.27 -4.50
N ALA A 281 -8.42 15.37 -4.30
CA ALA A 281 -9.80 15.58 -4.77
C ALA A 281 -10.47 16.79 -4.11
N LEU A 282 -10.33 16.95 -2.78
CA LEU A 282 -10.86 18.11 -2.07
C LEU A 282 -10.16 19.40 -2.48
N GLN A 283 -8.85 19.35 -2.67
CA GLN A 283 -8.09 20.50 -3.16
C GLN A 283 -8.63 20.96 -4.52
N TYR A 284 -8.73 20.07 -5.50
CA TYR A 284 -9.25 20.44 -6.83
C TYR A 284 -10.69 20.96 -6.75
N LEU A 285 -11.55 20.31 -5.96
CA LEU A 285 -12.95 20.72 -5.80
C LEU A 285 -13.08 22.12 -5.19
N LEU A 286 -12.27 22.44 -4.18
CA LEU A 286 -12.26 23.76 -3.52
C LEU A 286 -11.63 24.86 -4.39
N LEU A 287 -10.70 24.50 -5.27
CA LEU A 287 -10.06 25.43 -6.21
C LEU A 287 -10.92 25.70 -7.46
N GLY A 288 -12.16 25.21 -7.52
CA GLY A 288 -13.11 25.53 -8.58
C GLY A 288 -12.94 24.69 -9.85
N MET A 289 -12.95 23.36 -9.72
CA MET A 289 -13.03 22.44 -10.87
C MET A 289 -14.22 22.77 -11.79
N GLU A 290 -13.98 22.95 -13.09
CA GLU A 290 -15.05 23.23 -14.07
C GLU A 290 -16.00 22.04 -14.28
N HIS A 291 -15.49 20.81 -14.26
CA HIS A 291 -16.26 19.59 -14.58
C HIS A 291 -16.51 18.68 -13.37
N VAL A 292 -17.08 19.22 -12.28
CA VAL A 292 -17.37 18.47 -11.05
C VAL A 292 -18.31 17.28 -11.30
N GLN A 293 -19.32 17.44 -12.17
CA GLN A 293 -20.31 16.39 -12.45
C GLN A 293 -19.67 15.14 -13.08
N ALA A 294 -18.83 15.32 -14.09
CA ALA A 294 -18.10 14.21 -14.73
C ALA A 294 -17.16 13.51 -13.73
N ALA A 295 -16.46 14.29 -12.89
CA ALA A 295 -15.59 13.75 -11.86
C ALA A 295 -16.36 12.91 -10.82
N LEU A 296 -17.57 13.34 -10.43
CA LEU A 296 -18.45 12.63 -9.51
C LEU A 296 -18.97 11.32 -10.12
N ILE A 297 -19.46 11.36 -11.37
CA ILE A 297 -19.93 10.17 -12.09
C ILE A 297 -18.82 9.13 -12.17
N LEU A 298 -17.62 9.53 -12.58
CA LEU A 298 -16.46 8.64 -12.65
C LEU A 298 -16.04 8.13 -11.27
N ALA A 299 -16.21 8.92 -10.20
CA ALA A 299 -15.95 8.46 -8.83
C ALA A 299 -16.94 7.37 -8.41
N ILE A 300 -18.23 7.51 -8.73
CA ILE A 300 -19.28 6.52 -8.41
C ILE A 300 -19.05 5.23 -9.22
N ILE A 301 -18.78 5.34 -10.52
CA ILE A 301 -18.48 4.18 -11.37
C ILE A 301 -17.28 3.41 -10.82
N CYS A 302 -16.19 4.10 -10.47
CA CYS A 302 -15.02 3.47 -9.86
C CYS A 302 -15.32 2.86 -8.48
N PHE A 303 -16.17 3.49 -7.67
CA PHE A 303 -16.59 2.95 -6.38
C PHE A 303 -17.29 1.60 -6.54
N VAL A 304 -18.29 1.53 -7.44
CA VAL A 304 -19.05 0.31 -7.71
C VAL A 304 -18.15 -0.77 -8.33
N ALA A 305 -17.33 -0.41 -9.32
CA ALA A 305 -16.39 -1.34 -9.96
C ALA A 305 -15.37 -1.92 -8.96
N SER A 306 -14.84 -1.08 -8.06
CA SER A 306 -13.89 -1.52 -7.02
C SER A 306 -14.55 -2.43 -5.99
N LEU A 307 -15.80 -2.14 -5.60
CA LEU A 307 -16.57 -3.01 -4.71
C LEU A 307 -16.79 -4.39 -5.33
N ILE A 308 -17.26 -4.43 -6.59
CA ILE A 308 -17.47 -5.69 -7.32
C ILE A 308 -16.14 -6.45 -7.47
N GLY A 309 -15.07 -5.76 -7.90
CA GLY A 309 -13.75 -6.37 -8.09
C GLY A 309 -13.21 -7.00 -6.81
N LEU A 310 -13.35 -6.29 -5.67
CA LEU A 310 -12.89 -6.81 -4.38
C LEU A 310 -13.73 -7.99 -3.90
N LEU A 311 -15.06 -7.96 -4.07
CA LEU A 311 -15.93 -9.09 -3.76
C LEU A 311 -15.60 -10.34 -4.59
N VAL A 312 -15.32 -10.16 -5.89
CA VAL A 312 -14.90 -11.24 -6.78
C VAL A 312 -13.58 -11.84 -6.30
N VAL A 313 -12.56 -11.01 -6.04
CA VAL A 313 -11.25 -11.46 -5.55
C VAL A 313 -11.39 -12.20 -4.22
N GLN A 314 -12.17 -11.68 -3.27
CA GLN A 314 -12.41 -12.34 -1.99
C GLN A 314 -13.12 -13.68 -2.12
N ARG A 315 -14.10 -13.77 -3.04
CA ARG A 315 -14.77 -15.03 -3.34
C ARG A 315 -13.82 -16.04 -3.96
N THR A 316 -12.99 -15.62 -4.92
CA THR A 316 -11.95 -16.48 -5.51
C THR A 316 -10.96 -16.98 -4.44
N ILE A 317 -10.51 -16.12 -3.52
CA ILE A 317 -9.63 -16.56 -2.43
C ILE A 317 -10.30 -17.62 -1.55
N ARG A 318 -11.60 -17.46 -1.25
CA ARG A 318 -12.34 -18.42 -0.44
C ARG A 318 -12.52 -19.77 -1.13
N GLU A 319 -12.74 -19.77 -2.44
CA GLU A 319 -12.94 -21.00 -3.22
C GLU A 319 -11.62 -21.75 -3.48
N TYR A 320 -10.54 -21.04 -3.81
CA TYR A 320 -9.25 -21.66 -4.17
C TYR A 320 -8.27 -21.79 -2.99
N GLY A 321 -8.50 -21.08 -1.88
CA GLY A 321 -7.66 -21.15 -0.67
C GLY A 321 -6.25 -20.56 -0.80
N ARG A 322 -5.93 -19.92 -1.93
CA ARG A 322 -4.58 -19.45 -2.31
C ARG A 322 -4.51 -17.93 -2.39
N ALA A 323 -3.65 -17.30 -1.59
CA ALA A 323 -3.43 -15.85 -1.59
C ALA A 323 -2.55 -15.40 -2.78
N SER A 324 -1.77 -16.30 -3.36
CA SER A 324 -0.98 -16.08 -4.58
C SER A 324 -1.81 -15.58 -5.78
N ILE A 325 -3.11 -15.88 -5.82
CA ILE A 325 -4.04 -15.41 -6.86
C ILE A 325 -4.10 -13.88 -6.90
N ILE A 326 -4.00 -13.20 -5.75
CA ILE A 326 -3.98 -11.73 -5.68
C ILE A 326 -2.74 -11.18 -6.40
N VAL A 327 -1.59 -11.82 -6.20
CA VAL A 327 -0.32 -11.37 -6.79
C VAL A 327 -0.33 -11.60 -8.30
N PHE A 328 -0.90 -12.71 -8.77
CA PHE A 328 -1.08 -12.96 -10.20
C PHE A 328 -2.07 -12.00 -10.86
N SER A 329 -3.21 -11.72 -10.22
CA SER A 329 -4.19 -10.77 -10.78
C SER A 329 -3.60 -9.36 -10.89
N VAL A 330 -2.89 -8.89 -9.87
CA VAL A 330 -2.16 -7.62 -9.90
C VAL A 330 -1.10 -7.63 -11.02
N SER A 331 -0.35 -8.72 -11.17
CA SER A 331 0.67 -8.83 -12.23
C SER A 331 0.07 -8.77 -13.64
N ILE A 332 -1.07 -9.42 -13.88
CA ILE A 332 -1.77 -9.38 -15.17
C ILE A 332 -2.25 -7.96 -15.46
N VAL A 333 -2.89 -7.30 -14.49
CA VAL A 333 -3.35 -5.91 -14.65
C VAL A 333 -2.18 -4.96 -14.92
N MET A 334 -1.05 -5.12 -14.22
CA MET A 334 0.14 -4.31 -14.47
C MET A 334 0.75 -4.56 -15.85
N CYS A 335 0.75 -5.81 -16.33
CA CYS A 335 1.24 -6.16 -17.66
C CYS A 335 0.37 -5.53 -18.77
N VAL A 336 -0.95 -5.68 -18.68
CA VAL A 336 -1.89 -5.07 -19.63
C VAL A 336 -1.78 -3.54 -19.60
N SER A 337 -1.70 -2.95 -18.40
CA SER A 337 -1.51 -1.50 -18.24
C SER A 337 -0.20 -1.02 -18.87
N ASN A 338 0.88 -1.79 -18.72
CA ASN A 338 2.17 -1.46 -19.31
C ASN A 338 2.10 -1.43 -20.85
N VAL A 339 1.45 -2.43 -21.46
CA VAL A 339 1.29 -2.49 -22.92
C VAL A 339 0.46 -1.30 -23.42
N LEU A 340 -0.70 -1.06 -22.82
CA LEU A 340 -1.60 0.02 -23.23
C LEU A 340 -0.97 1.40 -23.03
N MET A 341 -0.40 1.67 -21.85
CA MET A 341 0.17 2.99 -21.57
C MET A 341 1.44 3.26 -22.36
N THR A 342 2.26 2.24 -22.62
CA THR A 342 3.45 2.39 -23.46
C THR A 342 3.06 2.64 -24.92
N SER A 343 2.04 1.95 -25.45
CA SER A 343 1.59 2.16 -26.82
C SER A 343 0.95 3.53 -27.01
N PHE A 344 0.00 3.93 -26.15
CA PHE A 344 -0.61 5.26 -26.20
C PHE A 344 0.40 6.37 -25.95
N GLY A 345 1.32 6.17 -25.01
CA GLY A 345 2.42 7.11 -24.74
C GLY A 345 3.33 7.29 -25.96
N ALA A 346 3.72 6.19 -26.61
CA ALA A 346 4.56 6.24 -27.81
C ALA A 346 3.86 6.97 -28.97
N ILE A 347 2.56 6.73 -29.19
CA ILE A 347 1.78 7.43 -30.22
C ILE A 347 1.76 8.94 -29.95
N LYS A 348 1.50 9.36 -28.70
CA LYS A 348 1.49 10.78 -28.35
C LYS A 348 2.86 11.46 -28.54
N VAL A 349 3.93 10.77 -28.14
CA VAL A 349 5.29 11.28 -28.33
C VAL A 349 5.62 11.39 -29.82
N TRP A 350 5.17 10.43 -30.63
CA TRP A 350 5.34 10.47 -32.08
C TRP A 350 4.58 11.62 -32.73
N GLU A 351 3.31 11.82 -32.35
CA GLU A 351 2.47 12.91 -32.85
C GLU A 351 3.05 14.28 -32.47
N ALA A 352 3.51 14.44 -31.22
CA ALA A 352 4.17 15.66 -30.77
C ALA A 352 5.52 15.91 -31.50
N TYR A 353 6.21 14.84 -31.92
CA TYR A 353 7.45 14.96 -32.70
C TYR A 353 7.15 15.42 -34.12
N GLU A 354 6.11 14.87 -34.76
CA GLU A 354 5.66 15.27 -36.10
C GLU A 354 5.10 16.69 -36.13
N SER A 355 4.39 17.12 -35.08
CA SER A 355 3.85 18.47 -34.98
C SER A 355 4.90 19.55 -34.70
N GLY A 356 6.15 19.15 -34.40
CA GLY A 356 7.25 20.07 -34.09
C GLY A 356 7.11 20.77 -32.72
N GLU A 357 6.37 20.17 -31.79
CA GLU A 357 6.22 20.72 -30.44
C GLU A 357 7.54 20.70 -29.65
N TYR A 358 7.66 21.61 -28.68
CA TYR A 358 8.84 21.67 -27.82
C TYR A 358 8.91 20.44 -26.90
N MET A 359 9.91 19.58 -27.16
CA MET A 359 10.15 18.31 -26.46
C MET A 359 11.12 18.41 -25.28
N GLY A 360 11.56 19.62 -24.94
CA GLY A 360 12.49 19.87 -23.84
C GLY A 360 11.78 19.97 -22.49
N PHE A 361 12.57 20.22 -21.44
CA PHE A 361 12.03 20.48 -20.11
C PHE A 361 11.21 21.77 -20.13
N LYS A 362 9.98 21.67 -19.63
CA LYS A 362 9.10 22.82 -19.43
C LYS A 362 9.56 23.51 -18.17
N LEU A 363 9.55 24.84 -18.17
CA LEU A 363 9.77 25.54 -16.91
C LEU A 363 8.57 25.23 -15.99
N PRO A 364 8.79 25.08 -14.66
CA PRO A 364 7.68 25.01 -13.72
C PRO A 364 6.84 26.31 -13.74
N CYS A 365 7.45 27.36 -14.32
CA CYS A 365 7.16 28.78 -14.35
C CYS A 365 7.87 29.36 -15.60
#